data_AF-A0A925CMX9-F1
#
_entry.id   AF-A0A925CMX9-F1
#
_cell.length_a   1.000
_cell.length_b   1.000
_cell.length_c   1.000
_cell.angle_alpha   90.00
_cell.angle_beta   90.00
_cell.angle_gamma   90.00
#
_symmetry.space_group_name_H-M   'P 1'
#
loop_
_entity.id
_entity.type
_entity.pdbx_description
1 polymer ?
#
loop_
_entity_poly.entity_id
_entity_poly.type
_entity_poly.pdbx_seq_one_letter_code
_entity_poly.pdbx_strand_id
1 'polypeptide(L)'
;MRLKIVILCAALVPAVLVAQGGMGGMGGMGGRRGGGMGQMGPRGGGGLPKFATAKELERFNAADALLLDQKKLKLTEAQVTALTSLRATLYEKNAELLVRYDSVRRNYKPPAALTDTRGPADEASMPSQTEMVALRDQMLLMMSLGEQLMERRPEQVASCLALVDDAQKDRATKVLEDQTDELRKQIPERPSPNGRAPRR
;
A
#
# COMPACT_ATOMS: atom_id res chain seq x y z
N MET A 1 5.77 10.80 -46.05
CA MET A 1 7.17 10.37 -45.89
C MET A 1 7.47 10.26 -44.39
N ARG A 2 8.09 9.14 -43.99
CA ARG A 2 8.37 8.75 -42.59
C ARG A 2 9.77 9.24 -42.20
N LEU A 3 9.99 9.68 -40.97
CA LEU A 3 11.32 9.62 -40.37
C LEU A 3 11.20 9.29 -38.87
N LYS A 4 11.60 8.06 -38.52
CA LYS A 4 11.90 7.63 -37.16
C LYS A 4 13.40 7.74 -36.98
N ILE A 5 13.85 8.44 -35.96
CA ILE A 5 15.27 8.47 -35.57
C ILE A 5 15.38 7.69 -34.26
N VAL A 6 15.99 6.51 -34.34
CA VAL A 6 16.46 5.70 -33.21
C VAL A 6 17.95 5.98 -33.10
N ILE A 7 18.40 6.44 -31.94
CA ILE A 7 19.83 6.53 -31.63
C ILE A 7 20.11 5.57 -30.46
N LEU A 8 20.80 4.50 -30.82
CA LEU A 8 21.42 3.49 -29.97
C LEU A 8 22.88 3.94 -29.79
N CYS A 9 23.32 4.22 -28.56
CA CYS A 9 24.76 4.34 -28.27
C CYS A 9 25.12 3.55 -27.02
N ALA A 10 26.22 2.83 -27.18
CA ALA A 10 26.67 1.68 -26.43
C ALA A 10 27.43 2.03 -25.14
N ALA A 11 27.59 0.98 -24.34
CA ALA A 11 28.19 0.93 -23.02
C ALA A 11 29.65 1.42 -22.94
N LEU A 12 29.97 2.02 -21.79
CA LEU A 12 31.33 2.14 -21.26
C LEU A 12 31.29 1.75 -19.77
N VAL A 13 31.93 0.63 -19.46
CA VAL A 13 32.18 0.11 -18.10
C VAL A 13 33.57 0.57 -17.67
N PRO A 14 33.74 1.22 -16.51
CA PRO A 14 35.02 1.27 -15.82
C PRO A 14 35.08 0.15 -14.78
N ALA A 15 35.97 -0.81 -15.00
CA ALA A 15 36.46 -1.72 -13.98
C ALA A 15 37.32 -0.94 -12.99
N VAL A 16 37.04 -1.04 -11.69
CA VAL A 16 37.91 -0.52 -10.63
C VAL A 16 38.14 -1.61 -9.57
N LEU A 17 39.33 -2.19 -9.68
CA LEU A 17 40.28 -2.58 -8.64
C LEU A 17 39.76 -3.11 -7.29
N VAL A 18 40.01 -4.41 -7.10
CA VAL A 18 40.13 -5.08 -5.80
C VAL A 18 41.35 -4.52 -5.06
N ALA A 19 41.14 -3.93 -3.89
CA ALA A 19 42.19 -3.64 -2.92
C ALA A 19 42.09 -4.64 -1.75
N GLN A 20 43.17 -5.39 -1.60
CA GLN A 20 43.45 -6.37 -0.55
C GLN A 20 44.16 -5.66 0.62
N GLY A 21 43.78 -5.94 1.86
CA GLY A 21 44.62 -5.66 3.03
C GLY A 21 43.85 -5.23 4.29
N GLY A 22 43.94 -6.04 5.34
CA GLY A 22 43.48 -5.64 6.68
C GLY A 22 43.08 -6.80 7.58
N MET A 23 44.07 -7.59 8.01
CA MET A 23 43.94 -8.55 9.10
C MET A 23 44.18 -7.82 10.43
N GLY A 24 43.30 -7.98 11.41
CA GLY A 24 43.58 -7.61 12.80
C GLY A 24 42.35 -7.22 13.62
N GLY A 25 42.17 -7.84 14.79
CA GLY A 25 41.31 -7.30 15.85
C GLY A 25 40.40 -8.32 16.53
N MET A 26 40.99 -9.25 17.26
CA MET A 26 40.32 -10.08 18.24
C MET A 26 40.09 -9.26 19.53
N GLY A 27 38.90 -9.34 20.13
CA GLY A 27 38.69 -8.96 21.54
C GLY A 27 37.52 -8.00 21.78
N GLY A 28 36.61 -8.38 22.69
CA GLY A 28 35.58 -7.46 23.18
C GLY A 28 34.33 -8.10 23.74
N MET A 29 34.50 -8.98 24.72
CA MET A 29 33.41 -9.44 25.58
C MET A 29 32.97 -8.29 26.50
N GLY A 30 31.67 -8.01 26.59
CA GLY A 30 31.09 -7.24 27.70
C GLY A 30 30.26 -6.02 27.29
N GLY A 31 28.98 -6.00 27.67
CA GLY A 31 28.15 -4.80 27.53
C GLY A 31 26.64 -5.02 27.52
N ARG A 32 26.08 -5.74 28.51
CA ARG A 32 24.66 -5.57 28.84
C ARG A 32 24.45 -4.16 29.42
N ARG A 33 23.70 -3.31 28.72
CA ARG A 33 22.65 -2.40 29.23
C ARG A 33 22.50 -1.20 28.30
N GLY A 34 21.31 -1.09 27.71
CA GLY A 34 20.88 0.07 26.94
C GLY A 34 19.51 -0.24 26.37
N GLY A 35 18.46 0.02 27.15
CA GLY A 35 17.09 -0.03 26.65
C GLY A 35 16.93 1.01 25.55
N GLY A 36 16.59 0.55 24.35
CA GLY A 36 16.48 1.41 23.18
C GLY A 36 15.87 0.62 22.05
N MET A 37 14.58 0.86 21.83
CA MET A 37 13.78 0.45 20.67
C MET A 37 13.69 -1.06 20.39
N GLY A 38 12.47 -1.57 20.53
CA GLY A 38 12.09 -2.86 19.98
C GLY A 38 12.41 -2.91 18.49
N GLN A 39 13.52 -3.59 18.19
CA GLN A 39 13.70 -4.52 17.10
C GLN A 39 12.64 -4.39 15.98
N MET A 40 12.79 -3.39 15.13
CA MET A 40 12.39 -3.51 13.72
C MET A 40 13.34 -4.54 13.11
N GLY A 41 13.04 -5.81 13.35
CA GLY A 41 13.81 -6.94 12.84
C GLY A 41 13.69 -7.07 11.31
N PRO A 42 14.74 -7.49 10.63
CA PRO A 42 14.88 -7.41 9.18
C PRO A 42 14.12 -8.55 8.50
N ARG A 43 12.88 -8.30 8.08
CA ARG A 43 12.21 -9.12 7.06
C ARG A 43 11.38 -8.24 6.14
N GLY A 44 12.06 -7.69 5.13
CA GLY A 44 11.48 -7.00 3.98
C GLY A 44 11.70 -5.50 3.98
N GLY A 45 12.77 -5.03 3.33
CA GLY A 45 12.98 -3.64 2.88
C GLY A 45 12.62 -2.53 3.88
N GLY A 46 13.57 -2.14 4.74
CA GLY A 46 13.40 -1.13 5.78
C GLY A 46 13.13 0.28 5.26
N GLY A 47 11.90 0.54 4.85
CA GLY A 47 11.37 1.86 4.55
C GLY A 47 9.96 2.01 5.12
N LEU A 48 9.58 3.24 5.42
CA LEU A 48 8.22 3.58 5.84
C LEU A 48 7.18 3.15 4.78
N PRO A 49 5.95 2.76 5.18
CA PRO A 49 4.96 2.26 4.25
C PRO A 49 4.55 3.32 3.24
N LYS A 50 4.45 2.92 1.98
CA LYS A 50 3.88 3.76 0.91
C LYS A 50 2.37 3.66 0.95
N PHE A 51 1.70 4.80 1.04
CA PHE A 51 0.25 4.89 0.99
C PHE A 51 -0.23 5.14 -0.45
N ALA A 52 -1.19 4.34 -0.91
CA ALA A 52 -1.85 4.51 -2.20
C ALA A 52 -2.49 5.91 -2.31
N THR A 53 -2.71 6.42 -3.51
CA THR A 53 -3.50 7.64 -3.76
C THR A 53 -4.99 7.36 -3.55
N ALA A 54 -5.80 8.39 -3.26
CA ALA A 54 -7.26 8.23 -3.28
C ALA A 54 -7.76 7.71 -4.63
N LYS A 55 -7.20 8.19 -5.75
CA LYS A 55 -7.52 7.72 -7.11
C LYS A 55 -7.20 6.23 -7.34
N GLU A 56 -6.15 5.71 -6.69
CA GLU A 56 -5.84 4.27 -6.74
C GLU A 56 -6.85 3.48 -5.90
N LEU A 57 -7.26 4.00 -4.73
CA LEU A 57 -8.28 3.37 -3.88
C LEU A 57 -9.68 3.40 -4.51
N GLU A 58 -10.03 4.44 -5.24
CA GLU A 58 -11.30 4.58 -5.97
C GLU A 58 -11.53 3.44 -6.98
N ARG A 59 -10.45 2.87 -7.54
CA ARG A 59 -10.53 1.75 -8.49
C ARG A 59 -11.07 0.46 -7.87
N PHE A 60 -11.09 0.37 -6.54
CA PHE A 60 -11.61 -0.79 -5.81
C PHE A 60 -13.11 -0.68 -5.50
N ASN A 61 -13.85 0.14 -6.26
CA ASN A 61 -15.31 0.12 -6.23
C ASN A 61 -15.82 -1.28 -6.59
N ALA A 62 -16.65 -1.86 -5.72
CA ALA A 62 -17.18 -3.21 -5.88
C ALA A 62 -18.01 -3.38 -7.16
N ALA A 63 -18.81 -2.38 -7.51
CA ALA A 63 -19.66 -2.44 -8.70
C ALA A 63 -18.82 -2.33 -9.98
N ASP A 64 -17.75 -1.52 -10.00
CA ASP A 64 -16.82 -1.47 -11.13
C ASP A 64 -16.17 -2.83 -11.40
N ALA A 65 -15.86 -3.60 -10.35
CA ALA A 65 -15.29 -4.95 -10.50
C ALA A 65 -16.18 -5.85 -11.36
N LEU A 66 -17.49 -5.86 -11.07
CA LEU A 66 -18.45 -6.68 -11.81
C LEU A 66 -18.71 -6.12 -13.21
N LEU A 67 -18.73 -4.80 -13.37
CA LEU A 67 -18.91 -4.13 -14.67
C LEU A 67 -17.75 -4.41 -15.63
N LEU A 68 -16.51 -4.47 -15.13
CA LEU A 68 -15.33 -4.84 -15.93
C LEU A 68 -15.43 -6.29 -16.45
N ASP A 69 -16.01 -7.18 -15.66
CA ASP A 69 -16.20 -8.59 -16.01
C ASP A 69 -17.62 -8.92 -16.53
N GLN A 70 -18.39 -7.90 -16.96
CA GLN A 70 -19.79 -8.06 -17.38
C GLN A 70 -20.01 -9.15 -18.44
N LYS A 71 -19.07 -9.30 -19.39
CA LYS A 71 -19.15 -10.33 -20.45
C LYS A 71 -18.90 -11.73 -19.89
N LYS A 72 -17.97 -11.87 -18.95
CA LYS A 72 -17.64 -13.16 -18.33
C LYS A 72 -18.74 -13.62 -17.38
N LEU A 73 -19.34 -12.67 -16.67
CA LEU A 73 -20.46 -12.89 -15.76
C LEU A 73 -21.80 -13.05 -16.49
N LYS A 74 -21.85 -12.73 -17.80
CA LYS A 74 -23.07 -12.72 -18.61
C LYS A 74 -24.15 -11.85 -17.98
N LEU A 75 -23.78 -10.64 -17.56
CA LEU A 75 -24.73 -9.69 -16.97
C LEU A 75 -25.75 -9.25 -18.02
N THR A 76 -27.01 -9.13 -17.61
CA THR A 76 -28.07 -8.55 -18.44
C THR A 76 -27.93 -7.03 -18.49
N GLU A 77 -28.54 -6.40 -19.50
CA GLU A 77 -28.54 -4.93 -19.61
C GLU A 77 -29.16 -4.24 -18.39
N ALA A 78 -30.20 -4.86 -17.81
CA ALA A 78 -30.82 -4.40 -16.56
C ALA A 78 -29.83 -4.46 -15.39
N GLN A 79 -29.07 -5.55 -15.25
CA GLN A 79 -28.05 -5.70 -14.21
C GLN A 79 -26.91 -4.70 -14.39
N VAL A 80 -26.44 -4.49 -15.63
CA VAL A 80 -25.41 -3.49 -15.95
C VAL A 80 -25.89 -2.09 -15.59
N THR A 81 -27.14 -1.76 -15.88
CA THR A 81 -27.74 -0.47 -15.52
C THR A 81 -27.80 -0.31 -14.00
N ALA A 82 -28.30 -1.32 -13.27
CA ALA A 82 -28.39 -1.28 -11.82
C ALA A 82 -27.02 -1.17 -11.14
N LEU A 83 -26.01 -1.91 -11.62
CA LEU A 83 -24.64 -1.82 -11.14
C LEU A 83 -23.99 -0.48 -11.44
N THR A 84 -24.31 0.13 -12.58
CA THR A 84 -23.83 1.48 -12.93
C THR A 84 -24.37 2.53 -11.97
N SER A 85 -25.64 2.43 -11.59
CA SER A 85 -26.25 3.29 -10.56
C SER A 85 -25.64 3.04 -9.18
N LEU A 86 -25.48 1.76 -8.79
CA LEU A 86 -24.87 1.41 -7.51
C LEU A 86 -23.43 1.92 -7.41
N ARG A 87 -22.65 1.86 -8.50
CA ARG A 87 -21.30 2.40 -8.56
C ARG A 87 -21.23 3.86 -8.10
N ALA A 88 -22.14 4.70 -8.59
CA ALA A 88 -22.19 6.11 -8.22
C ALA A 88 -22.51 6.29 -6.72
N THR A 89 -23.49 5.54 -6.21
CA THR A 89 -23.82 5.55 -4.77
C THR A 89 -22.65 5.09 -3.90
N LEU A 90 -21.93 4.04 -4.30
CA LEU A 90 -20.75 3.56 -3.57
C LEU A 90 -19.61 4.58 -3.58
N TYR A 91 -19.43 5.29 -4.70
CA TYR A 91 -18.47 6.39 -4.79
C TYR A 91 -18.83 7.51 -3.82
N GLU A 92 -20.08 7.99 -3.85
CA GLU A 92 -20.56 9.05 -2.96
C GLU A 92 -20.41 8.68 -1.48
N LYS A 93 -20.78 7.44 -1.11
CA LYS A 93 -20.60 6.93 0.26
C LYS A 93 -19.14 7.02 0.70
N ASN A 94 -18.18 6.77 -0.19
CA ASN A 94 -16.75 6.77 0.13
C ASN A 94 -16.05 8.12 -0.11
N ALA A 95 -16.69 9.08 -0.77
CA ALA A 95 -16.07 10.33 -1.20
C ALA A 95 -15.44 11.12 -0.04
N GLU A 96 -16.18 11.32 1.05
CA GLU A 96 -15.67 12.03 2.23
C GLU A 96 -14.44 11.33 2.83
N LEU A 97 -14.47 10.00 2.92
CA LEU A 97 -13.38 9.20 3.47
C LEU A 97 -12.13 9.29 2.59
N LEU A 98 -12.30 9.22 1.27
CA LEU A 98 -11.20 9.32 0.30
C LEU A 98 -10.59 10.72 0.27
N VAL A 99 -11.39 11.78 0.44
CA VAL A 99 -10.89 13.16 0.56
C VAL A 99 -10.04 13.33 1.83
N ARG A 100 -10.52 12.81 2.97
CA ARG A 100 -9.75 12.82 4.22
C ARG A 100 -8.44 12.05 4.08
N TYR A 101 -8.51 10.86 3.47
CA TYR A 101 -7.34 10.03 3.21
C TYR A 101 -6.30 10.75 2.34
N ASP A 102 -6.70 11.38 1.23
CA ASP A 102 -5.76 12.10 0.36
C ASP A 102 -5.17 13.33 1.05
N SER A 103 -5.95 14.04 1.88
CA SER A 103 -5.46 15.17 2.67
C SER A 103 -4.34 14.75 3.62
N VAL A 104 -4.55 13.67 4.40
CA VAL A 104 -3.53 13.16 5.33
C VAL A 104 -2.32 12.66 4.56
N ARG A 105 -2.53 11.95 3.45
CA ARG A 105 -1.45 11.46 2.58
C ARG A 105 -0.56 12.57 2.01
N ARG A 106 -1.14 13.68 1.56
CA ARG A 106 -0.36 14.82 1.04
C ARG A 106 0.52 15.47 2.10
N ASN A 107 0.08 15.41 3.35
CA ASN A 107 0.83 15.91 4.51
C ASN A 107 1.86 14.90 5.03
N TYR A 108 1.72 13.62 4.68
CA TYR A 108 2.67 12.57 5.02
C TYR A 108 3.96 12.72 4.21
N LYS A 109 4.98 13.27 4.86
CA LYS A 109 6.32 13.48 4.28
C LYS A 109 7.36 12.78 5.16
N PRO A 110 7.62 11.49 4.91
CA PRO A 110 8.63 10.77 5.67
C PRO A 110 10.03 11.37 5.39
N PRO A 111 10.83 11.66 6.43
CA PRO A 111 12.20 12.14 6.27
C PRO A 111 13.04 11.21 5.40
N ALA A 112 13.91 11.79 4.57
CA ALA A 112 14.81 11.03 3.68
C ALA A 112 15.69 10.05 4.48
N ALA A 113 16.17 10.46 5.66
CA ALA A 113 16.94 9.63 6.59
C ALA A 113 16.22 8.35 7.04
N LEU A 114 14.88 8.33 7.03
CA LEU A 114 14.07 7.15 7.41
C LEU A 114 13.63 6.29 6.21
N THR A 115 13.89 6.75 4.99
CA THR A 115 13.45 6.09 3.75
C THR A 115 14.60 5.65 2.87
N ASP A 116 15.80 6.24 3.05
CA ASP A 116 17.01 5.83 2.36
C ASP A 116 17.66 4.65 3.07
N THR A 117 17.76 3.51 2.38
CA THR A 117 18.45 2.32 2.86
C THR A 117 19.94 2.31 2.51
N ARG A 118 20.44 3.36 1.83
CA ARG A 118 21.84 3.46 1.36
C ARG A 118 22.72 4.22 2.36
N GLY A 119 23.09 3.54 3.44
CA GLY A 119 24.15 3.99 4.36
C GLY A 119 23.63 4.62 5.66
N PRO A 120 24.54 4.88 6.62
CA PRO A 120 24.17 5.47 7.90
C PRO A 120 23.65 6.89 7.67
N ALA A 121 22.44 7.17 8.16
CA ALA A 121 21.90 8.52 8.18
C ALA A 121 22.81 9.42 9.02
N ASP A 122 23.12 10.62 8.51
CA ASP A 122 23.78 11.65 9.29
C ASP A 122 22.91 12.01 10.52
N GLU A 123 23.48 12.09 11.71
CA GLU A 123 22.75 12.42 12.94
C GLU A 123 22.02 13.77 12.82
N ALA A 124 22.59 14.71 12.06
CA ALA A 124 21.96 16.01 11.78
C ALA A 124 20.72 15.90 10.86
N SER A 125 20.56 14.78 10.15
CA SER A 125 19.42 14.48 9.26
C SER A 125 18.35 13.62 9.94
N MET A 126 18.57 13.20 11.18
CA MET A 126 17.59 12.45 11.94
C MET A 126 16.45 13.38 12.41
N PRO A 127 15.18 13.00 12.22
CA PRO A 127 14.06 13.78 12.70
C PRO A 127 14.06 13.89 14.22
N SER A 128 13.66 15.05 14.71
CA SER A 128 13.43 15.30 16.13
C SER A 128 12.36 14.35 16.71
N GLN A 129 12.36 14.19 18.04
CA GLN A 129 11.37 13.35 18.71
C GLN A 129 9.92 13.80 18.42
N THR A 130 9.69 15.11 18.30
CA THR A 130 8.38 15.68 17.96
C THR A 130 7.96 15.35 16.53
N GLU A 131 8.89 15.42 15.58
CA GLU A 131 8.64 15.02 14.19
C GLU A 131 8.37 13.51 14.07
N MET A 132 9.08 12.69 14.84
CA MET A 132 8.84 11.25 14.90
C MET A 132 7.46 10.90 15.44
N VAL A 133 6.98 11.60 16.47
CA VAL A 133 5.63 11.42 17.01
C VAL A 133 4.58 11.86 15.98
N ALA A 134 4.74 13.02 15.37
CA ALA A 134 3.80 13.51 14.34
C ALA A 134 3.72 12.56 13.13
N LEU A 135 4.86 12.02 12.68
CA LEU A 135 4.93 11.04 11.60
C LEU A 135 4.18 9.76 11.96
N ARG A 136 4.37 9.27 13.20
CA ARG A 136 3.66 8.09 13.71
C ARG A 136 2.15 8.32 13.77
N ASP A 137 1.71 9.47 14.26
CA ASP A 137 0.29 9.81 14.37
C ASP A 137 -0.37 9.89 12.99
N GLN A 138 0.32 10.49 12.00
CA GLN A 138 -0.14 10.50 10.61
C GLN A 138 -0.25 9.09 10.02
N MET A 139 0.72 8.20 10.30
CA MET A 139 0.63 6.80 9.85
C MET A 139 -0.56 6.08 10.46
N LEU A 140 -0.78 6.21 11.77
CA LEU A 140 -1.90 5.57 12.45
C LEU A 140 -3.24 6.10 11.93
N LEU A 141 -3.32 7.39 11.64
CA LEU A 141 -4.51 7.99 11.03
C LEU A 141 -4.75 7.42 9.62
N MET A 142 -3.72 7.34 8.77
CA MET A 142 -3.83 6.74 7.44
C MET A 142 -4.29 5.28 7.49
N MET A 143 -3.74 4.50 8.42
CA MET A 143 -4.14 3.11 8.65
C MET A 143 -5.59 3.01 9.09
N SER A 144 -6.04 3.87 10.02
CA SER A 144 -7.42 3.93 10.47
C SER A 144 -8.40 4.31 9.34
N LEU A 145 -8.02 5.25 8.47
CA LEU A 145 -8.85 5.62 7.31
C LEU A 145 -8.92 4.49 6.28
N GLY A 146 -7.83 3.75 6.08
CA GLY A 146 -7.83 2.53 5.27
C GLY A 146 -8.70 1.42 5.87
N GLU A 147 -8.62 1.19 7.18
CA GLU A 147 -9.48 0.24 7.90
C GLU A 147 -10.96 0.58 7.74
N GLN A 148 -11.35 1.85 7.82
CA GLN A 148 -12.74 2.28 7.57
C GLN A 148 -13.23 1.95 6.15
N LEU A 149 -12.35 2.00 5.13
CA LEU A 149 -12.70 1.54 3.78
C LEU A 149 -12.96 0.02 3.76
N MET A 150 -12.16 -0.75 4.51
CA MET A 150 -12.33 -2.20 4.64
C MET A 150 -13.59 -2.57 5.44
N GLU A 151 -13.93 -1.82 6.48
CA GLU A 151 -15.16 -2.02 7.26
C GLU A 151 -16.42 -1.85 6.42
N ARG A 152 -16.38 -0.97 5.42
CA ARG A 152 -17.49 -0.75 4.47
C ARG A 152 -17.57 -1.82 3.38
N ARG A 153 -16.50 -2.57 3.15
CA ARG A 153 -16.39 -3.52 2.03
C ARG A 153 -17.47 -4.62 2.04
N PRO A 154 -17.81 -5.26 3.18
CA PRO A 154 -18.84 -6.29 3.21
C PRO A 154 -20.23 -5.80 2.74
N GLU A 155 -20.63 -4.58 3.14
CA GLU A 155 -21.89 -3.98 2.69
C GLU A 155 -21.88 -3.73 1.18
N GLN A 156 -20.76 -3.25 0.63
CA GLN A 156 -20.61 -3.04 -0.82
C GLN A 156 -20.72 -4.35 -1.60
N VAL A 157 -20.05 -5.40 -1.12
CA VAL A 157 -20.09 -6.74 -1.71
C VAL A 157 -21.52 -7.29 -1.67
N ALA A 158 -22.19 -7.22 -0.51
CA ALA A 158 -23.57 -7.67 -0.36
C ALA A 158 -24.53 -6.93 -1.31
N SER A 159 -24.37 -5.60 -1.44
CA SER A 159 -25.17 -4.78 -2.35
C SER A 159 -24.97 -5.18 -3.82
N CYS A 160 -23.74 -5.50 -4.21
CA CYS A 160 -23.45 -5.96 -5.58
C CYS A 160 -24.02 -7.36 -5.84
N LEU A 161 -23.87 -8.28 -4.88
CA LEU A 161 -24.37 -9.65 -5.00
C LEU A 161 -25.91 -9.75 -5.01
N ALA A 162 -26.60 -8.75 -4.46
CA ALA A 162 -28.06 -8.63 -4.54
C ALA A 162 -28.55 -8.26 -5.96
N LEU A 163 -27.68 -7.75 -6.83
CA LEU A 163 -28.01 -7.34 -8.19
C LEU A 163 -27.69 -8.38 -9.25
N VAL A 164 -27.16 -9.54 -8.88
CA VAL A 164 -26.84 -10.64 -9.79
C VAL A 164 -27.68 -11.87 -9.49
N ASP A 165 -27.92 -12.68 -10.51
CA ASP A 165 -28.72 -13.89 -10.38
C ASP A 165 -27.94 -15.01 -9.68
N ASP A 166 -28.64 -16.00 -9.13
CA ASP A 166 -28.02 -17.14 -8.45
C ASP A 166 -26.98 -17.87 -9.32
N ALA A 167 -27.24 -17.99 -10.63
CA ALA A 167 -26.31 -18.59 -11.59
C ALA A 167 -25.01 -17.78 -11.82
N GLN A 168 -24.96 -16.52 -11.35
CA GLN A 168 -23.82 -15.61 -11.47
C GLN A 168 -23.08 -15.43 -10.14
N LYS A 169 -23.76 -15.66 -9.00
CA LYS A 169 -23.26 -15.37 -7.64
C LYS A 169 -21.88 -15.93 -7.37
N ASP A 170 -21.62 -17.22 -7.63
CA ASP A 170 -20.32 -17.83 -7.33
C ASP A 170 -19.15 -17.13 -8.05
N ARG A 171 -19.34 -16.77 -9.32
CA ARG A 171 -18.32 -16.06 -10.10
C ARG A 171 -18.17 -14.61 -9.64
N ALA A 172 -19.29 -13.94 -9.34
CA ALA A 172 -19.29 -12.57 -8.85
C ALA A 172 -18.60 -12.47 -7.48
N THR A 173 -18.88 -13.41 -6.57
CA THR A 173 -18.23 -13.51 -5.26
C THR A 173 -16.71 -13.62 -5.43
N LYS A 174 -16.23 -14.51 -6.29
CA LYS A 174 -14.79 -14.65 -6.54
C LYS A 174 -14.14 -13.36 -7.06
N VAL A 175 -14.77 -12.68 -8.02
CA VAL A 175 -14.28 -11.38 -8.52
C VAL A 175 -14.19 -10.35 -7.39
N LEU A 176 -15.19 -10.32 -6.52
CA LEU A 176 -15.25 -9.38 -5.40
C LEU A 176 -14.27 -9.73 -4.27
N GLU A 177 -14.03 -11.00 -4.00
CA GLU A 177 -13.01 -11.50 -3.07
C GLU A 177 -11.61 -11.14 -3.57
N ASP A 178 -11.28 -11.47 -4.82
CA ASP A 178 -10.00 -11.13 -5.44
C ASP A 178 -9.75 -9.61 -5.37
N GLN A 179 -10.76 -8.79 -5.67
CA GLN A 179 -10.65 -7.33 -5.55
C GLN A 179 -10.49 -6.87 -4.09
N THR A 180 -11.15 -7.53 -3.13
CA THR A 180 -11.03 -7.22 -1.70
C THR A 180 -9.61 -7.48 -1.20
N ASP A 181 -9.01 -8.60 -1.64
CA ASP A 181 -7.64 -8.93 -1.30
C ASP A 181 -6.64 -7.94 -1.89
N GLU A 182 -6.86 -7.50 -3.14
CA GLU A 182 -6.03 -6.46 -3.76
C GLU A 182 -6.18 -5.11 -3.04
N LEU A 183 -7.40 -4.72 -2.65
CA LEU A 183 -7.62 -3.51 -1.83
C LEU A 183 -6.88 -3.60 -0.50
N ARG A 184 -6.96 -4.75 0.17
CA ARG A 184 -6.28 -4.99 1.45
C ARG A 184 -4.77 -4.79 1.36
N LYS A 185 -4.15 -5.22 0.25
CA LYS A 185 -2.71 -5.03 0.00
C LYS A 185 -2.32 -3.56 -0.17
N GLN A 186 -3.25 -2.69 -0.54
CA GLN A 186 -2.99 -1.24 -0.66
C GLN A 186 -3.06 -0.51 0.68
N ILE A 187 -3.58 -1.15 1.73
CA ILE A 187 -3.75 -0.56 3.05
C ILE A 187 -2.66 -1.11 3.97
N PRO A 188 -1.69 -0.27 4.40
CA PRO A 188 -0.65 -0.71 5.32
C PRO A 188 -1.23 -1.24 6.62
N GLU A 189 -0.72 -2.39 7.10
CA GLU A 189 -1.16 -2.98 8.36
C GLU A 189 -0.56 -2.24 9.55
N ARG A 190 -1.33 -2.12 10.64
CA ARG A 190 -0.81 -1.59 11.90
C ARG A 190 0.36 -2.45 12.39
N PRO A 191 1.48 -1.84 12.82
CA PRO A 191 2.55 -2.60 13.47
C PRO A 191 1.98 -3.33 14.69
N SER A 192 2.03 -4.67 14.64
CA SER A 192 1.59 -5.49 15.75
C SER A 192 2.43 -5.16 16.99
N PRO A 193 1.82 -4.76 18.13
CA PRO A 193 2.58 -4.37 19.33
C PRO A 193 3.46 -5.50 19.89
N ASN A 194 3.23 -6.75 19.46
CA ASN A 194 3.99 -7.93 19.89
C ASN A 194 4.95 -8.50 18.84
N GLY A 195 5.17 -7.82 17.70
CA GLY A 195 6.02 -8.35 16.62
C GLY A 195 5.51 -9.68 16.02
N ARG A 196 4.27 -10.08 16.35
CA ARG A 196 3.62 -11.27 15.83
C ARG A 196 2.82 -10.87 14.61
N ALA A 197 3.25 -11.33 13.43
CA ALA A 197 2.44 -11.24 12.22
C ALA A 197 1.05 -11.85 12.49
N PRO A 198 -0.03 -11.26 11.97
CA PRO A 198 -1.36 -11.86 12.09
C PRO A 198 -1.33 -13.26 11.46
N ARG A 199 -1.88 -14.23 12.18
CA ARG A 199 -2.06 -15.59 11.65
C ARG A 199 -3.03 -15.48 10.47
N ARG A 200 -2.51 -15.83 9.29
CA ARG A 200 -3.27 -16.06 8.06
C ARG A 200 -4.29 -17.16 8.28
#